data_AF-A0A931X9D3-F1
#
_entry.id   AF-A0A931X9D3-F1
#
_cell.length_a   1.000
_cell.length_b   1.000
_cell.length_c   1.000
_cell.angle_alpha   90.00
_cell.angle_beta   90.00
_cell.angle_gamma   90.00
#
_symmetry.space_group_name_H-M   'P 1'
#
loop_
_entity.id
_entity.type
_entity.pdbx_description
1 polymer ?
#
loop_
_entity_poly.entity_id
_entity_poly.type
_entity_poly.pdbx_seq_one_letter_code
_entity_poly.pdbx_strand_id
1 'polypeptide(L)'
;MSLSRRDFLRYSGATAAGVAVGARGIDLAPVEAAAGSIRIKEAKVFPGVCPYCAVGCAQLIYVKDNKIIDIEGDPDTPHTEGALCPKGSSTYQVSVNERRITKAMYRAPGSDKWEEKPLDWMMAEIAQRVKKTRDETFVEKAKVGDKEVTVNRCEGIAWLGSSVLDNEENYLIAKLSRGMGLVNLENSARLCHSATVPALGATFGRGAMTTNLIDVVNADVIMPTSNWAECHPVSYKWVMKAKERGAKIIHVDPRFTRTSATADYWVPIRSGTNIVFFGGMIRYAIEEKKYFHDYVAHYTNAAFLMDPGFKTPTDLDGLFTGYDATKRSYDQSTWKYQLDAEGNPKKDVTLKDPASVFQHLRRHYSRYTPEMVEKVCGIPKEKFLEVADVYCSAS
;
A
#
# COMPACT_ATOMS: atom_id res chain seq x y z
N MET A 1 80.55 -31.13 14.25
CA MET A 1 80.37 -32.21 13.26
C MET A 1 80.12 -31.57 11.91
N SER A 2 81.03 -31.76 10.95
CA SER A 2 80.87 -31.26 9.58
C SER A 2 80.02 -32.23 8.76
N LEU A 3 78.84 -31.80 8.31
CA LEU A 3 78.00 -32.55 7.37
C LEU A 3 78.82 -32.83 6.10
N SER A 4 79.04 -34.11 5.77
CA SER A 4 79.74 -34.45 4.53
C SER A 4 78.85 -34.18 3.33
N ARG A 5 79.45 -33.99 2.13
CA ARG A 5 78.69 -33.87 0.87
C ARG A 5 77.73 -35.04 0.64
N ARG A 6 78.06 -36.22 1.15
CA ARG A 6 77.24 -37.43 1.05
C ARG A 6 76.05 -37.38 2.00
N ASP A 7 76.22 -36.79 3.18
CA ASP A 7 75.13 -36.58 4.14
C ASP A 7 74.17 -35.52 3.64
N PHE A 8 74.68 -34.42 3.06
CA PHE A 8 73.84 -33.39 2.42
C PHE A 8 72.95 -34.01 1.33
N LEU A 9 73.51 -34.78 0.39
CA LEU A 9 72.72 -35.42 -0.66
C LEU A 9 71.69 -36.44 -0.13
N ARG A 10 72.01 -37.17 0.95
CA ARG A 10 71.05 -38.07 1.60
C ARG A 10 69.90 -37.31 2.25
N TYR A 11 70.21 -36.23 2.98
CA TYR A 11 69.18 -35.42 3.62
C TYR A 11 68.34 -34.65 2.59
N SER A 12 68.95 -34.06 1.55
CA SER A 12 68.24 -33.41 0.44
C SER A 12 67.34 -34.38 -0.31
N GLY A 13 67.82 -35.61 -0.57
CA GLY A 13 67.03 -36.67 -1.22
C GLY A 13 65.85 -37.14 -0.36
N ALA A 14 66.05 -37.27 0.96
CA ALA A 14 64.99 -37.61 1.91
C ALA A 14 63.95 -36.49 2.06
N THR A 15 64.36 -35.22 2.05
CA THR A 15 63.45 -34.06 2.09
C THR A 15 62.67 -33.91 0.78
N ALA A 16 63.31 -34.13 -0.38
CA ALA A 16 62.63 -34.09 -1.68
C ALA A 16 61.62 -35.25 -1.84
N ALA A 17 61.95 -36.45 -1.37
CA ALA A 17 61.03 -37.58 -1.34
C ALA A 17 59.87 -37.36 -0.35
N GLY A 18 60.13 -36.77 0.81
CA GLY A 18 59.09 -36.43 1.80
C GLY A 18 58.08 -35.40 1.29
N VAL A 19 58.54 -34.39 0.56
CA VAL A 19 57.66 -33.39 -0.07
C VAL A 19 56.90 -33.98 -1.27
N ALA A 20 57.53 -34.85 -2.06
CA ALA A 20 56.86 -35.52 -3.18
C ALA A 20 55.80 -36.55 -2.72
N VAL A 21 55.99 -37.20 -1.57
CA VAL A 21 55.01 -38.10 -0.97
C VAL A 21 53.91 -37.33 -0.23
N GLY A 22 54.25 -36.23 0.46
CA GLY A 22 53.26 -35.35 1.10
C GLY A 22 52.34 -34.64 0.11
N ALA A 23 52.85 -34.22 -1.05
CA ALA A 23 52.08 -33.58 -2.11
C ALA A 23 51.27 -34.57 -2.97
N ARG A 24 51.54 -35.88 -2.91
CA ARG A 24 50.75 -36.91 -3.60
C ARG A 24 49.61 -37.49 -2.77
N GLY A 25 49.59 -37.22 -1.46
CA GLY A 25 48.52 -37.63 -0.54
C GLY A 25 47.50 -36.52 -0.23
N ILE A 26 47.81 -35.27 -0.58
CA ILE A 26 46.84 -34.17 -0.55
C ILE A 26 46.26 -34.09 -1.96
N ASP A 27 45.16 -34.80 -2.16
CA ASP A 27 44.29 -34.51 -3.29
C ASP A 27 43.77 -33.07 -3.10
N LEU A 28 44.14 -32.16 -3.99
CA LEU A 28 43.62 -30.78 -4.01
C LEU A 28 42.31 -30.69 -4.81
N ALA A 29 41.91 -31.74 -5.55
CA ALA A 29 40.64 -31.81 -6.24
C ALA A 29 39.41 -31.62 -5.32
N PRO A 30 39.38 -32.07 -4.04
CA PRO A 30 38.29 -31.80 -3.11
C PRO A 30 38.22 -30.32 -2.69
N VAL A 31 39.32 -29.57 -2.80
CA VAL A 31 39.36 -28.13 -2.46
C VAL A 31 38.96 -27.28 -3.67
N GLU A 32 39.33 -27.66 -4.89
CA GLU A 32 38.81 -27.03 -6.12
C GLU A 32 37.32 -27.34 -6.35
N ALA A 33 36.83 -28.51 -5.93
CA ALA A 33 35.43 -28.89 -6.07
C ALA A 33 34.44 -28.16 -5.13
N ALA A 34 34.92 -27.33 -4.19
CA ALA A 34 34.06 -26.58 -3.26
C ALA A 34 33.83 -25.11 -3.65
N ALA A 35 34.51 -24.58 -4.66
CA ALA A 35 34.35 -23.21 -5.13
C ALA A 35 33.96 -23.19 -6.62
N GLY A 36 32.77 -23.70 -6.94
CA GLY A 36 32.16 -23.44 -8.25
C GLY A 36 32.15 -21.93 -8.51
N SER A 37 32.51 -21.52 -9.73
CA SER A 37 32.44 -20.10 -10.09
C SER A 37 31.03 -19.58 -9.85
N ILE A 38 30.89 -18.44 -9.17
CA ILE A 38 29.58 -17.85 -8.87
C ILE A 38 28.83 -17.63 -10.20
N ARG A 39 27.58 -18.09 -10.28
CA ARG A 39 26.70 -17.98 -11.47
C ARG A 39 26.69 -16.59 -12.10
N ILE A 40 26.77 -15.56 -11.25
CA ILE A 40 26.71 -14.15 -11.63
C ILE A 40 28.08 -13.51 -11.93
N LYS A 41 29.19 -14.25 -11.87
CA LYS A 41 30.57 -13.72 -11.97
C LYS A 41 30.82 -12.86 -13.22
N GLU A 42 30.23 -13.23 -14.35
CA GLU A 42 30.39 -12.55 -15.64
C GLU A 42 29.12 -11.81 -16.08
N ALA A 43 28.14 -11.67 -15.19
CA ALA A 43 26.89 -11.02 -15.53
C ALA A 43 27.00 -9.50 -15.44
N LYS A 44 26.37 -8.81 -16.38
CA LYS A 44 26.07 -7.38 -16.24
C LYS A 44 24.87 -7.22 -15.32
N VAL A 45 24.97 -6.28 -14.38
CA VAL A 45 23.91 -5.99 -13.40
C VAL A 45 23.11 -4.78 -13.84
N PHE A 46 21.79 -4.86 -13.76
CA PHE A 46 20.86 -3.77 -14.02
C PHE A 46 19.95 -3.56 -12.81
N PRO A 47 19.67 -2.31 -12.41
CA PRO A 47 18.70 -2.03 -11.36
C PRO A 47 17.28 -2.26 -11.87
N GLY A 48 16.39 -2.71 -10.97
CA GLY A 48 14.97 -2.86 -11.22
C GLY A 48 14.15 -2.65 -9.95
N VAL A 49 12.83 -2.63 -10.10
CA VAL A 49 11.89 -2.53 -8.99
C VAL A 49 10.89 -3.68 -9.08
N CYS A 50 10.62 -4.32 -7.94
CA CYS A 50 9.69 -5.43 -7.83
C CYS A 50 8.28 -5.02 -8.32
N PRO A 51 7.68 -5.74 -9.29
CA PRO A 51 6.46 -5.31 -9.99
C PRO A 51 5.15 -5.70 -9.26
N TYR A 52 5.21 -5.94 -7.95
CA TYR A 52 4.08 -6.47 -7.17
C TYR A 52 3.39 -5.40 -6.32
N CYS A 53 3.63 -5.40 -5.01
CA CYS A 53 2.97 -4.48 -4.08
C CYS A 53 3.71 -3.14 -3.99
N ALA A 54 3.06 -2.14 -3.39
CA ALA A 54 3.58 -0.78 -3.24
C ALA A 54 4.77 -0.60 -2.27
N VAL A 55 5.38 -1.69 -1.76
CA VAL A 55 6.64 -1.58 -1.01
C VAL A 55 7.78 -1.08 -1.91
N GLY A 56 7.74 -1.41 -3.21
CA GLY A 56 8.76 -0.95 -4.16
C GLY A 56 10.15 -1.50 -3.83
N CYS A 57 10.27 -2.81 -3.60
CA CYS A 57 11.56 -3.42 -3.29
C CYS A 57 12.48 -3.31 -4.51
N ALA A 58 13.69 -2.78 -4.34
CA ALA A 58 14.67 -2.73 -5.40
C ALA A 58 15.26 -4.11 -5.68
N GLN A 59 15.63 -4.34 -6.94
CA GLN A 59 16.16 -5.60 -7.44
C GLN A 59 17.42 -5.38 -8.26
N LEU A 60 18.34 -6.35 -8.19
CA LEU A 60 19.49 -6.46 -9.07
C LEU A 60 19.21 -7.57 -10.09
N ILE A 61 19.18 -7.21 -11.37
CA ILE A 61 18.89 -8.10 -12.49
C ILE A 61 20.21 -8.43 -13.18
N TYR A 62 20.61 -9.71 -13.12
CA TYR A 62 21.86 -10.20 -13.69
C TYR A 62 21.61 -10.73 -15.09
N VAL A 63 22.33 -10.19 -16.07
CA VAL A 63 22.20 -10.53 -17.48
C VAL A 63 23.53 -11.02 -18.03
N LYS A 64 23.52 -12.19 -18.68
CA LYS A 64 24.64 -12.75 -19.42
C LYS A 64 24.15 -13.26 -20.76
N ASP A 65 24.90 -13.02 -21.84
CA ASP A 65 24.54 -13.44 -23.21
C ASP A 65 23.12 -12.99 -23.62
N ASN A 66 22.75 -11.75 -23.28
CA ASN A 66 21.42 -11.15 -23.47
C ASN A 66 20.25 -11.92 -22.83
N LYS A 67 20.53 -12.78 -21.84
CA LYS A 67 19.52 -13.49 -21.06
C LYS A 67 19.62 -13.07 -19.60
N ILE A 68 18.47 -12.83 -18.99
CA ILE A 68 18.40 -12.73 -17.54
C ILE A 68 18.82 -14.10 -17.01
N ILE A 69 19.85 -14.11 -16.16
CA ILE A 69 20.29 -15.31 -15.47
C ILE A 69 19.95 -15.25 -14.00
N ASP A 70 19.72 -14.10 -13.37
CA ASP A 70 19.29 -14.06 -11.96
C ASP A 70 18.58 -12.76 -11.62
N ILE A 71 17.77 -12.77 -10.56
CA ILE A 71 17.21 -11.55 -9.95
C ILE A 71 17.21 -11.71 -8.43
N GLU A 72 17.88 -10.79 -7.73
CA GLU A 72 17.88 -10.74 -6.26
C GLU A 72 17.57 -9.33 -5.73
N GLY A 73 17.50 -9.16 -4.41
CA GLY A 73 17.23 -7.86 -3.81
C GLY A 73 18.46 -6.98 -3.73
N ASP A 74 18.28 -5.68 -3.93
CA ASP A 74 19.37 -4.71 -3.82
C ASP A 74 19.69 -4.42 -2.33
N PRO A 75 20.90 -4.76 -1.83
CA PRO A 75 21.29 -4.55 -0.44
C PRO A 75 21.42 -3.07 -0.07
N ASP A 76 21.68 -2.18 -1.02
CA ASP A 76 21.96 -0.76 -0.77
C ASP A 76 20.69 0.09 -0.64
N THR A 77 19.52 -0.50 -0.93
CA THR A 77 18.24 0.22 -0.86
C THR A 77 17.73 0.33 0.59
N PRO A 78 17.49 1.54 1.12
CA PRO A 78 17.31 1.76 2.56
C PRO A 78 16.05 1.12 3.13
N HIS A 79 14.93 1.09 2.41
CA HIS A 79 13.67 0.56 2.94
C HIS A 79 13.57 -0.97 2.86
N THR A 80 14.41 -1.64 2.06
CA THR A 80 14.37 -3.10 1.88
C THR A 80 15.64 -3.83 2.30
N GLU A 81 16.81 -3.20 2.25
CA GLU A 81 18.11 -3.76 2.70
C GLU A 81 18.34 -5.15 2.09
N GLY A 82 18.13 -5.32 0.78
CA GLY A 82 18.26 -6.60 0.06
C GLY A 82 17.12 -7.60 0.25
N ALA A 83 16.20 -7.36 1.19
CA ALA A 83 15.12 -8.29 1.45
C ALA A 83 14.08 -8.33 0.33
N LEU A 84 13.69 -9.54 -0.07
CA LEU A 84 12.55 -9.82 -0.94
C LEU A 84 11.63 -10.84 -0.27
N CYS A 85 10.32 -10.66 -0.45
CA CYS A 85 9.33 -11.68 -0.08
C CYS A 85 9.23 -12.75 -1.18
N PRO A 86 8.48 -13.85 -0.97
CA PRO A 86 8.38 -14.94 -1.94
C PRO A 86 7.99 -14.50 -3.35
N LYS A 87 7.15 -13.45 -3.48
CA LYS A 87 6.78 -12.86 -4.78
C LYS A 87 7.96 -12.18 -5.45
N GLY A 88 8.69 -11.35 -4.69
CA GLY A 88 9.85 -10.61 -5.19
C GLY A 88 11.01 -11.53 -5.54
N SER A 89 11.31 -12.51 -4.69
CA SER A 89 12.40 -13.48 -4.93
C SER A 89 12.11 -14.42 -6.10
N SER A 90 10.84 -14.55 -6.52
CA SER A 90 10.45 -15.35 -7.68
C SER A 90 10.31 -14.54 -8.98
N THR A 91 10.69 -13.26 -9.03
CA THR A 91 10.52 -12.46 -10.26
C THR A 91 11.34 -13.01 -11.44
N TYR A 92 12.46 -13.69 -11.19
CA TYR A 92 13.19 -14.42 -12.24
C TYR A 92 12.29 -15.44 -12.97
N GLN A 93 11.51 -16.22 -12.22
CA GLN A 93 10.58 -17.22 -12.76
C GLN A 93 9.43 -16.59 -13.55
N VAL A 94 9.07 -15.33 -13.26
CA VAL A 94 8.03 -14.60 -14.01
C VAL A 94 8.59 -14.10 -15.33
N SER A 95 9.79 -13.52 -15.31
CA SER A 95 10.47 -12.97 -16.48
C SER A 95 10.89 -14.06 -17.47
N VAL A 96 11.44 -15.16 -16.94
CA VAL A 96 11.89 -16.35 -17.69
C VAL A 96 10.84 -17.46 -17.51
N ASN A 97 9.73 -17.33 -18.25
CA ASN A 97 8.60 -18.24 -18.15
C ASN A 97 8.10 -18.65 -19.54
N GLU A 98 7.97 -19.96 -19.77
CA GLU A 98 7.48 -20.53 -21.03
C GLU A 98 6.01 -20.17 -21.31
N ARG A 99 5.24 -19.77 -20.30
CA ARG A 99 3.84 -19.35 -20.45
C ARG A 99 3.68 -17.89 -20.88
N ARG A 100 4.76 -17.13 -21.04
CA ARG A 100 4.66 -15.74 -21.49
C ARG A 100 4.10 -15.68 -22.90
N ILE A 101 3.12 -14.81 -23.10
CA ILE A 101 2.61 -14.48 -24.42
C ILE A 101 3.60 -13.51 -25.07
N THR A 102 4.25 -13.95 -26.14
CA THR A 102 5.25 -13.16 -26.89
C THR A 102 4.80 -12.80 -28.30
N LYS A 103 3.58 -13.20 -28.68
CA LYS A 103 3.03 -13.10 -30.02
C LYS A 103 1.68 -12.39 -29.97
N ALA A 104 1.33 -11.66 -31.02
CA ALA A 104 0.02 -11.03 -31.13
C ALA A 104 -1.03 -12.10 -31.47
N MET A 105 -1.95 -12.34 -30.54
CA MET A 105 -2.97 -13.37 -30.64
C MET A 105 -4.35 -12.76 -30.92
N TYR A 106 -5.02 -13.23 -31.95
CA TYR A 106 -6.36 -12.82 -32.38
C TYR A 106 -7.37 -13.95 -32.18
N ARG A 107 -8.59 -13.60 -31.75
CA ARG A 107 -9.72 -14.53 -31.67
C ARG A 107 -10.90 -13.92 -32.42
N ALA A 108 -11.31 -14.58 -33.51
CA ALA A 108 -12.44 -14.15 -34.32
C ALA A 108 -13.78 -14.27 -33.56
N PRO A 109 -14.79 -13.44 -33.89
CA PRO A 109 -16.15 -13.61 -33.37
C PRO A 109 -16.67 -15.03 -33.62
N GLY A 110 -17.19 -15.67 -32.58
CA GLY A 110 -17.70 -17.05 -32.65
C GLY A 110 -16.62 -18.14 -32.65
N SER A 111 -15.33 -17.81 -32.72
CA SER A 111 -14.25 -18.80 -32.63
C SER A 111 -13.99 -19.22 -31.19
N ASP A 112 -13.56 -20.47 -30.99
CA ASP A 112 -13.03 -21.03 -29.73
C ASP A 112 -11.49 -21.10 -29.71
N LYS A 113 -10.83 -20.63 -30.78
CA LYS A 113 -9.36 -20.74 -30.96
C LYS A 113 -8.68 -19.38 -31.11
N TRP A 114 -7.44 -19.33 -30.65
CA TRP A 114 -6.52 -18.21 -30.87
C TRP A 114 -5.67 -18.44 -32.11
N GLU A 115 -5.47 -17.39 -32.89
CA GLU A 115 -4.61 -17.35 -34.07
C GLU A 115 -3.51 -16.32 -33.87
N GLU A 116 -2.26 -16.67 -34.21
CA GLU A 116 -1.20 -15.69 -34.30
C GLU A 116 -1.39 -14.79 -35.53
N LYS A 117 -1.19 -13.49 -35.38
CA LYS A 117 -1.22 -12.50 -36.47
C LYS A 117 0.00 -11.59 -36.43
N PRO A 118 0.42 -11.02 -37.57
CA PRO A 118 1.44 -9.98 -37.59
C PRO A 118 1.04 -8.78 -36.72
N LEU A 119 1.99 -8.17 -36.02
CA LEU A 119 1.73 -7.04 -35.13
C LEU A 119 1.14 -5.84 -35.89
N ASP A 120 1.66 -5.51 -37.07
CA ASP A 120 1.17 -4.38 -37.87
C ASP A 120 -0.29 -4.56 -38.28
N TRP A 121 -0.68 -5.79 -38.63
CA TRP A 121 -2.07 -6.14 -38.92
C TRP A 121 -2.95 -5.94 -37.67
N MET A 122 -2.50 -6.42 -36.51
CA MET A 122 -3.22 -6.26 -35.24
C MET A 122 -3.44 -4.78 -34.89
N MET A 123 -2.39 -3.96 -35.03
CA MET A 123 -2.47 -2.53 -34.75
C MET A 123 -3.43 -1.80 -35.70
N ALA A 124 -3.39 -2.12 -37.00
CA ALA A 124 -4.31 -1.55 -37.98
C ALA A 124 -5.77 -1.92 -37.68
N GLU A 125 -6.04 -3.19 -37.35
CA GLU A 125 -7.38 -3.66 -37.01
C GLU A 125 -7.92 -3.00 -35.73
N ILE A 126 -7.10 -2.87 -34.69
CA ILE A 126 -7.49 -2.17 -33.45
C ILE A 126 -7.79 -0.70 -33.75
N ALA A 127 -6.94 -0.01 -34.52
CA ALA A 127 -7.15 1.38 -34.87
C ALA A 127 -8.44 1.61 -35.66
N GLN A 128 -8.74 0.75 -36.64
CA GLN A 128 -9.99 0.83 -37.41
C GLN A 128 -11.23 0.62 -36.52
N ARG A 129 -11.18 -0.32 -35.58
CA ARG A 129 -12.28 -0.59 -34.65
C ARG A 129 -12.48 0.59 -33.70
N VAL A 130 -11.41 1.11 -33.12
CA VAL A 130 -11.44 2.30 -32.25
C VAL A 130 -12.02 3.50 -33.00
N LYS A 131 -11.57 3.76 -34.23
CA LYS A 131 -12.08 4.85 -35.06
C LYS A 131 -13.57 4.68 -35.33
N LYS A 132 -13.99 3.50 -35.80
CA LYS A 132 -15.39 3.19 -36.09
C LYS A 132 -16.27 3.40 -34.86
N THR A 133 -15.93 2.79 -33.73
CA THR A 133 -16.71 2.91 -32.49
C THR A 133 -16.75 4.35 -31.99
N ARG A 134 -15.63 5.09 -32.08
CA ARG A 134 -15.61 6.50 -31.72
C ARG A 134 -16.55 7.30 -32.61
N ASP A 135 -16.44 7.19 -33.93
CA ASP A 135 -17.30 7.93 -34.87
C ASP A 135 -18.80 7.63 -34.64
N GLU A 136 -19.14 6.38 -34.31
CA GLU A 136 -20.51 5.95 -34.03
C GLU A 136 -21.05 6.40 -32.66
N THR A 137 -20.18 6.67 -31.68
CA THR A 137 -20.58 6.90 -30.27
C THR A 137 -20.08 8.22 -29.68
N PHE A 138 -19.47 9.08 -30.50
CA PHE A 138 -18.98 10.38 -30.05
C PHE A 138 -20.15 11.35 -29.86
N VAL A 139 -20.15 12.03 -28.71
CA VAL A 139 -21.12 13.05 -28.35
C VAL A 139 -20.39 14.38 -28.28
N GLU A 140 -20.62 15.25 -29.26
CA GLU A 140 -20.03 16.59 -29.28
C GLU A 140 -20.70 17.50 -28.26
N LYS A 141 -22.04 17.49 -28.24
CA LYS A 141 -22.86 18.34 -27.38
C LYS A 141 -23.90 17.54 -26.60
N ALA A 142 -24.22 18.00 -25.39
CA ALA A 142 -25.26 17.43 -24.55
C ALA A 142 -26.13 18.54 -23.93
N LYS A 143 -27.41 18.24 -23.67
CA LYS A 143 -28.29 19.11 -22.90
C LYS A 143 -28.07 18.89 -21.40
N VAL A 144 -27.80 19.97 -20.66
CA VAL A 144 -27.70 20.00 -19.19
C VAL A 144 -28.65 21.07 -18.68
N GLY A 145 -29.82 20.65 -18.18
CA GLY A 145 -30.95 21.55 -17.96
C GLY A 145 -31.42 22.17 -19.28
N ASP A 146 -31.64 23.48 -19.30
CA ASP A 146 -32.09 24.22 -20.49
C ASP A 146 -30.95 24.65 -21.42
N LYS A 147 -29.70 24.26 -21.13
CA LYS A 147 -28.51 24.68 -21.89
C LYS A 147 -27.91 23.53 -22.68
N GLU A 148 -27.55 23.79 -23.93
CA GLU A 148 -26.70 22.91 -24.73
C GLU A 148 -25.23 23.24 -24.42
N VAL A 149 -24.45 22.24 -24.01
CA VAL A 149 -23.03 22.38 -23.68
C VAL A 149 -22.18 21.44 -24.52
N THR A 150 -20.98 21.88 -24.87
CA THR A 150 -19.99 21.02 -25.54
C THR A 150 -19.39 20.06 -24.52
N VAL A 151 -19.43 18.76 -24.79
CA VAL A 151 -18.92 17.70 -23.90
C VAL A 151 -17.80 16.88 -24.54
N ASN A 152 -17.72 16.79 -25.87
CA ASN A 152 -16.67 16.10 -26.62
C ASN A 152 -16.24 14.76 -26.01
N ARG A 153 -17.21 13.86 -25.77
CA ARG A 153 -16.97 12.60 -25.08
C ARG A 153 -17.36 11.37 -25.90
N CYS A 154 -16.72 10.25 -25.60
CA CYS A 154 -16.93 8.94 -26.21
C CYS A 154 -17.24 7.94 -25.10
N GLU A 155 -18.46 7.42 -25.08
CA GLU A 155 -18.94 6.46 -24.07
C GLU A 155 -18.92 5.02 -24.58
N GLY A 156 -18.79 4.79 -25.90
CA GLY A 156 -18.76 3.46 -26.50
C GLY A 156 -17.47 2.67 -26.29
N ILE A 157 -16.46 3.27 -25.64
CA ILE A 157 -15.17 2.63 -25.35
C ILE A 157 -14.85 2.85 -23.87
N ALA A 158 -14.38 1.80 -23.20
CA ALA A 158 -13.85 1.85 -21.86
C ALA A 158 -12.38 1.38 -21.84
N TRP A 159 -11.59 1.97 -20.94
CA TRP A 159 -10.22 1.57 -20.70
C TRP A 159 -10.05 1.22 -19.22
N LEU A 160 -9.64 -0.01 -18.96
CA LEU A 160 -9.24 -0.47 -17.63
C LEU A 160 -7.72 -0.47 -17.62
N GLY A 161 -7.16 0.63 -17.12
CA GLY A 161 -5.73 0.85 -17.01
C GLY A 161 -5.10 -0.08 -16.00
N SER A 162 -3.82 0.14 -15.74
CA SER A 162 -3.15 -0.70 -14.77
C SER A 162 -2.17 0.06 -13.90
N SER A 163 -2.31 -0.15 -12.60
CA SER A 163 -1.37 0.30 -11.56
C SER A 163 -0.03 -0.46 -11.58
N VAL A 164 0.18 -1.37 -12.54
CA VAL A 164 1.44 -2.12 -12.71
C VAL A 164 2.31 -1.60 -13.86
N LEU A 165 1.80 -0.63 -14.63
CA LEU A 165 2.55 0.04 -15.69
C LEU A 165 3.34 1.21 -15.10
N ASP A 166 4.36 1.63 -15.84
CA ASP A 166 5.16 2.79 -15.47
C ASP A 166 4.31 4.07 -15.48
N ASN A 167 4.80 5.11 -14.78
CA ASN A 167 4.09 6.38 -14.71
C ASN A 167 3.99 7.03 -16.10
N GLU A 168 5.05 6.93 -16.90
CA GLU A 168 5.14 7.47 -18.25
C GLU A 168 4.14 6.78 -19.18
N GLU A 169 4.01 5.45 -19.07
CA GLU A 169 3.02 4.67 -19.82
C GLU A 169 1.59 5.05 -19.44
N ASN A 170 1.31 5.12 -18.14
CA ASN A 170 0.00 5.56 -17.63
C ASN A 170 -0.33 6.99 -18.07
N TYR A 171 0.66 7.88 -18.10
CA TYR A 171 0.50 9.24 -18.59
C TYR A 171 0.15 9.27 -20.09
N LEU A 172 0.84 8.48 -20.91
CA LEU A 172 0.55 8.36 -22.34
C LEU A 172 -0.84 7.76 -22.59
N ILE A 173 -1.21 6.72 -21.85
CA ILE A 173 -2.54 6.11 -21.90
C ILE A 173 -3.61 7.14 -21.58
N ALA A 174 -3.47 7.87 -20.47
CA ALA A 174 -4.44 8.89 -20.06
C ALA A 174 -4.59 9.97 -21.14
N LYS A 175 -3.49 10.45 -21.72
CA LYS A 175 -3.50 11.43 -22.81
C LYS A 175 -4.18 10.89 -24.06
N LEU A 176 -3.86 9.66 -24.47
CA LEU A 176 -4.48 9.02 -25.64
C LEU A 176 -5.99 8.84 -25.43
N SER A 177 -6.40 8.24 -24.31
CA SER A 177 -7.80 8.01 -23.98
C SER A 177 -8.60 9.30 -23.92
N ARG A 178 -8.11 10.32 -23.19
CA ARG A 178 -8.80 11.62 -23.07
C ARG A 178 -8.80 12.39 -24.40
N GLY A 179 -7.72 12.31 -25.19
CA GLY A 179 -7.66 12.90 -26.53
C GLY A 179 -8.70 12.30 -27.50
N MET A 180 -9.05 11.03 -27.31
CA MET A 180 -10.15 10.39 -28.05
C MET A 180 -11.54 10.71 -27.47
N GLY A 181 -11.62 11.37 -26.31
CA GLY A 181 -12.87 11.70 -25.62
C GLY A 181 -13.36 10.65 -24.63
N LEU A 182 -12.58 9.59 -24.34
CA LEU A 182 -13.03 8.55 -23.40
C LEU A 182 -13.27 9.15 -22.00
N VAL A 183 -14.42 8.81 -21.44
CA VAL A 183 -14.80 9.14 -20.05
C VAL A 183 -14.79 7.93 -19.13
N ASN A 184 -14.94 6.72 -19.70
CA ASN A 184 -14.85 5.44 -19.00
C ASN A 184 -13.39 5.00 -18.87
N LEU A 185 -12.61 5.71 -18.06
CA LEU A 185 -11.19 5.45 -17.84
C LEU A 185 -10.95 5.17 -16.35
N GLU A 186 -10.72 3.90 -16.01
CA GLU A 186 -10.63 3.42 -14.63
C GLU A 186 -9.38 2.53 -14.45
N ASN A 187 -8.96 2.27 -13.21
CA ASN A 187 -7.87 1.35 -12.89
C ASN A 187 -8.11 0.68 -11.51
N SER A 188 -7.13 -0.07 -11.04
CA SER A 188 -7.15 -0.79 -9.74
C SER A 188 -7.49 0.10 -8.54
N ALA A 189 -7.19 1.40 -8.59
CA ALA A 189 -7.41 2.32 -7.48
C ALA A 189 -8.90 2.47 -7.14
N ARG A 190 -9.80 2.30 -8.12
CA ARG A 190 -11.25 2.33 -7.89
C ARG A 190 -11.69 1.35 -6.82
N LEU A 191 -11.20 0.11 -6.90
CA LEU A 191 -11.57 -0.97 -5.99
C LEU A 191 -10.85 -0.89 -4.64
N CYS A 192 -9.71 -0.19 -4.58
CA CYS A 192 -8.87 -0.14 -3.41
C CYS A 192 -8.89 1.26 -2.76
N HIS A 193 -8.02 2.17 -3.21
CA HIS A 193 -7.74 3.44 -2.54
C HIS A 193 -8.75 4.57 -2.82
N SER A 194 -9.73 4.38 -3.70
CA SER A 194 -10.67 5.45 -4.05
C SER A 194 -11.49 5.97 -2.85
N ALA A 195 -11.68 5.15 -1.81
CA ALA A 195 -12.31 5.57 -0.56
C ALA A 195 -11.34 6.31 0.39
N THR A 196 -10.05 5.97 0.37
CA THR A 196 -9.05 6.61 1.25
C THR A 196 -8.76 8.04 0.82
N VAL A 197 -8.74 8.29 -0.50
CA VAL A 197 -8.45 9.62 -1.07
C VAL A 197 -9.41 10.71 -0.59
N PRO A 198 -10.74 10.58 -0.68
CA PRO A 198 -11.66 11.61 -0.18
C PRO A 198 -11.67 11.70 1.34
N ALA A 199 -11.52 10.58 2.07
CA ALA A 199 -11.47 10.60 3.53
C ALA A 199 -10.26 11.38 4.04
N LEU A 200 -9.03 10.99 3.65
CA LEU A 200 -7.81 11.70 4.04
C LEU A 200 -7.72 13.08 3.40
N GLY A 201 -8.21 13.24 2.17
CA GLY A 201 -8.28 14.53 1.47
C GLY A 201 -9.13 15.55 2.23
N ALA A 202 -10.29 15.14 2.74
CA ALA A 202 -11.15 16.02 3.55
C ALA A 202 -10.57 16.29 4.95
N THR A 203 -9.83 15.34 5.55
CA THR A 203 -9.26 15.51 6.91
C THR A 203 -7.93 16.25 6.94
N PHE A 204 -7.03 15.96 6.00
CA PHE A 204 -5.63 16.44 5.99
C PHE A 204 -5.25 17.24 4.73
N GLY A 205 -6.16 17.37 3.77
CA GLY A 205 -5.94 18.06 2.50
C GLY A 205 -5.31 17.22 1.39
N ARG A 206 -4.86 15.98 1.66
CA ARG A 206 -4.28 15.05 0.67
C ARG A 206 -4.70 13.60 0.93
N GLY A 207 -4.80 12.81 -0.13
CA GLY A 207 -5.28 11.42 -0.10
C GLY A 207 -4.22 10.32 0.03
N ALA A 208 -2.94 10.69 0.11
CA ALA A 208 -1.81 9.75 0.12
C ALA A 208 -1.45 9.27 1.53
N MET A 209 -0.61 8.24 1.63
CA MET A 209 0.02 7.84 2.89
C MET A 209 0.76 9.04 3.50
N THR A 210 0.58 9.27 4.80
CA THR A 210 1.07 10.49 5.49
C THR A 210 2.55 10.40 5.88
N THR A 211 3.07 9.19 6.09
CA THR A 211 4.47 8.91 6.44
C THR A 211 5.14 8.04 5.36
N ASN A 212 6.25 7.38 5.69
CA ASN A 212 6.91 6.41 4.83
C ASN A 212 7.12 5.07 5.56
N LEU A 213 7.54 4.04 4.82
CA LEU A 213 7.65 2.67 5.34
C LEU A 213 8.67 2.51 6.47
N ILE A 214 9.78 3.27 6.43
CA ILE A 214 10.86 3.17 7.42
C ILE A 214 10.44 3.85 8.72
N ASP A 215 9.75 4.98 8.62
CA ASP A 215 9.38 5.84 9.75
C ASP A 215 8.56 5.12 10.83
N VAL A 216 7.86 4.03 10.45
CA VAL A 216 7.12 3.16 11.38
C VAL A 216 8.01 2.60 12.51
N VAL A 217 9.34 2.50 12.29
CA VAL A 217 10.29 2.10 13.32
C VAL A 217 10.26 3.00 14.56
N ASN A 218 9.79 4.24 14.42
CA ASN A 218 9.75 5.26 15.46
C ASN A 218 8.46 5.26 16.29
N ALA A 219 7.48 4.41 15.96
CA ALA A 219 6.22 4.36 16.68
C ALA A 219 6.35 3.62 18.02
N ASP A 220 5.70 4.13 19.08
CA ASP A 220 5.54 3.43 20.35
C ASP A 220 4.36 2.44 20.34
N VAL A 221 3.36 2.69 19.50
CA VAL A 221 2.21 1.81 19.29
C VAL A 221 1.86 1.76 17.80
N ILE A 222 1.61 0.56 17.28
CA ILE A 222 1.26 0.31 15.89
C ILE A 222 -0.05 -0.49 15.86
N MET A 223 -1.11 0.07 15.24
CA MET A 223 -2.40 -0.60 15.09
C MET A 223 -2.72 -0.95 13.63
N PRO A 224 -2.13 -2.03 13.07
CA PRO A 224 -2.54 -2.48 11.74
C PRO A 224 -4.00 -2.97 11.75
N THR A 225 -4.81 -2.42 10.84
CA THR A 225 -6.15 -2.93 10.49
C THR A 225 -6.15 -3.68 9.15
N SER A 226 -4.96 -4.14 8.75
CA SER A 226 -4.71 -4.91 7.53
C SER A 226 -3.75 -6.05 7.84
N ASN A 227 -3.75 -7.06 6.98
CA ASN A 227 -2.81 -8.18 7.07
C ASN A 227 -1.41 -7.80 6.53
N TRP A 228 -0.74 -6.88 7.21
CA TRP A 228 0.51 -6.24 6.78
C TRP A 228 1.63 -7.24 6.50
N ALA A 229 1.83 -8.24 7.37
CA ALA A 229 2.90 -9.24 7.23
C ALA A 229 2.78 -10.08 5.94
N GLU A 230 1.59 -10.18 5.34
CA GLU A 230 1.36 -10.96 4.11
C GLU A 230 1.23 -10.07 2.87
N CYS A 231 0.58 -8.92 3.01
CA CYS A 231 0.32 -7.99 1.91
C CYS A 231 1.53 -7.09 1.61
N HIS A 232 2.28 -6.69 2.64
CA HIS A 232 3.47 -5.84 2.55
C HIS A 232 4.64 -6.40 3.40
N PRO A 233 5.05 -7.66 3.17
CA PRO A 233 5.97 -8.40 4.04
C PRO A 233 7.31 -7.72 4.27
N VAL A 234 7.92 -7.15 3.23
CA VAL A 234 9.26 -6.55 3.36
C VAL A 234 9.20 -5.28 4.20
N SER A 235 8.14 -4.48 4.11
CA SER A 235 8.00 -3.31 4.99
C SER A 235 7.61 -3.67 6.42
N TYR A 236 7.00 -4.84 6.64
CA TYR A 236 6.68 -5.34 7.98
C TYR A 236 7.92 -5.54 8.86
N LYS A 237 9.13 -5.63 8.28
CA LYS A 237 10.37 -5.63 9.05
C LYS A 237 10.50 -4.39 9.94
N TRP A 238 10.01 -3.23 9.51
CA TRP A 238 10.09 -1.98 10.28
C TRP A 238 9.14 -2.00 11.47
N VAL A 239 8.00 -2.68 11.34
CA VAL A 239 7.09 -2.97 12.47
C VAL A 239 7.79 -3.87 13.51
N MET A 240 8.53 -4.89 13.06
CA MET A 240 9.29 -5.75 13.96
C MET A 240 10.46 -5.01 14.63
N LYS A 241 11.19 -4.17 13.91
CA LYS A 241 12.23 -3.29 14.50
C LYS A 241 11.64 -2.31 15.52
N ALA A 242 10.43 -1.77 15.29
CA ALA A 242 9.73 -0.97 16.30
C ALA A 242 9.42 -1.80 17.55
N LYS A 243 8.93 -3.04 17.37
CA LYS A 243 8.65 -3.96 18.48
C LYS A 243 9.90 -4.30 19.30
N GLU A 244 11.04 -4.52 18.65
CA GLU A 244 12.33 -4.72 19.34
C GLU A 244 12.74 -3.52 20.20
N ARG A 245 12.34 -2.30 19.82
CA ARG A 245 12.52 -1.08 20.61
C ARG A 245 11.49 -0.92 21.75
N GLY A 246 10.50 -1.80 21.83
CA GLY A 246 9.46 -1.79 22.86
C GLY A 246 8.07 -1.40 22.37
N ALA A 247 7.89 -1.11 21.07
CA ALA A 247 6.59 -0.74 20.53
C ALA A 247 5.54 -1.84 20.71
N LYS A 248 4.30 -1.47 21.02
CA LYS A 248 3.17 -2.40 21.12
C LYS A 248 2.46 -2.55 19.77
N ILE A 249 2.20 -3.79 19.36
CA ILE A 249 1.47 -4.09 18.13
C ILE A 249 0.04 -4.56 18.46
N ILE A 250 -0.95 -3.84 17.95
CA ILE A 250 -2.38 -4.14 18.07
C ILE A 250 -2.94 -4.49 16.69
N HIS A 251 -3.11 -5.78 16.38
CA HIS A 251 -3.69 -6.20 15.10
C HIS A 251 -5.21 -6.38 15.22
N VAL A 252 -5.96 -5.52 14.51
CA VAL A 252 -7.43 -5.53 14.49
C VAL A 252 -7.93 -6.17 13.20
N ASP A 253 -8.30 -7.46 13.26
CA ASP A 253 -8.74 -8.23 12.09
C ASP A 253 -9.73 -9.33 12.53
N PRO A 254 -10.79 -9.62 11.75
CA PRO A 254 -11.71 -10.73 12.03
C PRO A 254 -11.04 -12.10 12.12
N ARG A 255 -9.82 -12.26 11.57
CA ARG A 255 -9.09 -13.52 11.50
C ARG A 255 -7.77 -13.41 12.26
N PHE A 256 -7.31 -14.54 12.77
CA PHE A 256 -5.94 -14.67 13.22
C PHE A 256 -5.04 -14.94 12.01
N THR A 257 -4.17 -13.98 11.64
CA THR A 257 -3.30 -14.06 10.45
C THR A 257 -1.82 -14.15 10.83
N ARG A 258 -0.91 -14.16 9.85
CA ARG A 258 0.53 -14.04 10.13
C ARG A 258 0.90 -12.71 10.78
N THR A 259 0.11 -11.65 10.57
CA THR A 259 0.26 -10.38 11.30
C THR A 259 -0.17 -10.53 12.75
N SER A 260 -1.28 -11.25 13.02
CA SER A 260 -1.71 -11.55 14.40
C SER A 260 -0.68 -12.37 15.16
N ALA A 261 -0.01 -13.31 14.50
CA ALA A 261 0.98 -14.20 15.10
C ALA A 261 2.18 -13.47 15.73
N THR A 262 2.47 -12.25 15.29
CA THR A 262 3.56 -11.41 15.82
C THR A 262 3.06 -10.20 16.60
N ALA A 263 1.74 -9.98 16.67
CA ALA A 263 1.14 -8.88 17.42
C ALA A 263 1.16 -9.17 18.94
N ASP A 264 1.19 -8.12 19.76
CA ASP A 264 1.00 -8.26 21.21
C ASP A 264 -0.48 -8.45 21.55
N TYR A 265 -1.34 -7.76 20.80
CA TYR A 265 -2.79 -7.84 20.93
C TYR A 265 -3.41 -8.17 19.58
N TRP A 266 -4.10 -9.31 19.47
CA TRP A 266 -5.01 -9.57 18.36
C TRP A 266 -6.45 -9.23 18.77
N VAL A 267 -7.13 -8.35 18.05
CA VAL A 267 -8.50 -7.92 18.33
C VAL A 267 -9.45 -8.51 17.27
N PRO A 268 -10.25 -9.54 17.61
CA PRO A 268 -11.16 -10.20 16.68
C PRO A 268 -12.41 -9.34 16.43
N ILE A 269 -12.35 -8.43 15.45
CA ILE A 269 -13.46 -7.56 15.11
C ILE A 269 -14.40 -8.23 14.10
N ARG A 270 -15.72 -8.12 14.27
CA ARG A 270 -16.70 -8.54 13.26
C ARG A 270 -16.60 -7.65 12.01
N SER A 271 -16.56 -8.27 10.82
CA SER A 271 -16.51 -7.53 9.54
C SER A 271 -17.65 -6.52 9.41
N GLY A 272 -17.31 -5.30 8.99
CA GLY A 272 -18.27 -4.20 8.79
C GLY A 272 -18.61 -3.38 10.04
N THR A 273 -17.92 -3.61 11.18
CA THR A 273 -18.20 -2.93 12.46
C THR A 273 -17.12 -1.92 12.90
N ASN A 274 -16.15 -1.63 12.03
CA ASN A 274 -14.99 -0.78 12.33
C ASN A 274 -15.38 0.62 12.84
N ILE A 275 -16.46 1.22 12.32
CA ILE A 275 -16.94 2.54 12.79
C ILE A 275 -17.30 2.51 14.28
N VAL A 276 -17.87 1.40 14.77
CA VAL A 276 -18.23 1.28 16.19
C VAL A 276 -16.98 1.14 17.06
N PHE A 277 -16.01 0.33 16.63
CA PHE A 277 -14.73 0.19 17.31
C PHE A 277 -13.99 1.53 17.43
N PHE A 278 -13.78 2.23 16.31
CA PHE A 278 -13.08 3.53 16.32
C PHE A 278 -13.90 4.63 17.01
N GLY A 279 -15.23 4.61 16.90
CA GLY A 279 -16.09 5.51 17.66
C GLY A 279 -15.96 5.33 19.17
N GLY A 280 -15.83 4.08 19.63
CA GLY A 280 -15.51 3.76 21.01
C GLY A 280 -14.15 4.30 21.43
N MET A 281 -13.12 4.17 20.59
CA MET A 281 -11.79 4.72 20.87
C MET A 281 -11.81 6.25 21.00
N ILE A 282 -12.54 6.95 20.12
CA ILE A 282 -12.73 8.41 20.20
C ILE A 282 -13.40 8.78 21.53
N ARG A 283 -14.48 8.08 21.91
CA ARG A 283 -15.16 8.28 23.19
C ARG A 283 -14.21 8.10 24.37
N TYR A 284 -13.45 7.00 24.38
CA TYR A 284 -12.47 6.69 25.44
C TYR A 284 -11.41 7.79 25.58
N ALA A 285 -10.79 8.20 24.47
CA ALA A 285 -9.78 9.26 24.48
C ALA A 285 -10.33 10.57 25.05
N ILE A 286 -11.57 10.96 24.70
CA ILE A 286 -12.19 12.18 25.19
C ILE A 286 -12.56 12.09 26.68
N GLU A 287 -13.18 11.00 27.13
CA GLU A 287 -13.61 10.84 28.52
C GLU A 287 -12.45 10.72 29.50
N GLU A 288 -11.42 9.95 29.12
CA GLU A 288 -10.20 9.77 29.92
C GLU A 288 -9.20 10.92 29.74
N LYS A 289 -9.54 11.93 28.93
CA LYS A 289 -8.68 13.08 28.59
C LYS A 289 -7.30 12.68 28.05
N LYS A 290 -7.24 11.56 27.33
CA LYS A 290 -6.04 11.05 26.65
C LYS A 290 -6.00 11.52 25.20
N TYR A 291 -5.97 12.84 25.05
CA TYR A 291 -5.73 13.51 23.78
C TYR A 291 -4.78 14.68 24.03
N PHE A 292 -3.89 14.96 23.08
CA PHE A 292 -3.00 16.12 23.18
C PHE A 292 -3.81 17.42 22.99
N HIS A 293 -4.22 18.03 24.10
CA HIS A 293 -5.10 19.20 24.12
C HIS A 293 -4.63 20.33 23.21
N ASP A 294 -3.37 20.76 23.32
CA ASP A 294 -2.87 21.91 22.56
C ASP A 294 -2.83 21.62 21.06
N TYR A 295 -2.41 20.42 20.67
CA TYR A 295 -2.49 19.98 19.28
C TYR A 295 -3.95 20.00 18.77
N VAL A 296 -4.88 19.44 19.55
CA VAL A 296 -6.31 19.41 19.19
C VAL A 296 -6.86 20.83 19.05
N ALA A 297 -6.60 21.72 19.99
CA ALA A 297 -7.12 23.08 19.99
C ALA A 297 -6.57 23.95 18.85
N HIS A 298 -5.31 23.73 18.46
CA HIS A 298 -4.60 24.64 17.53
C HIS A 298 -4.40 24.10 16.11
N TYR A 299 -4.28 22.78 15.93
CA TYR A 299 -3.94 22.16 14.64
C TYR A 299 -5.07 21.33 14.04
N THR A 300 -6.21 21.28 14.72
CA THR A 300 -7.46 20.74 14.17
C THR A 300 -8.52 21.84 14.10
N ASN A 301 -9.68 21.51 13.56
CA ASN A 301 -10.85 22.40 13.59
C ASN A 301 -11.68 22.26 14.87
N ALA A 302 -11.20 21.55 15.90
CA ALA A 302 -11.94 21.29 17.14
C ALA A 302 -12.51 22.56 17.80
N ALA A 303 -11.76 23.66 17.74
CA ALA A 303 -12.17 24.95 18.30
C ALA A 303 -13.23 25.69 17.46
N PHE A 304 -13.46 25.31 16.20
CA PHE A 304 -14.32 26.07 15.30
C PHE A 304 -15.79 25.91 15.70
N LEU A 305 -16.57 26.98 15.61
CA LEU A 305 -17.98 26.96 15.99
C LEU A 305 -18.85 26.58 14.80
N MET A 306 -19.69 25.56 14.96
CA MET A 306 -20.65 25.08 13.97
C MET A 306 -21.88 25.98 13.89
N ASP A 307 -22.53 26.02 12.72
CA ASP A 307 -23.85 26.63 12.55
C ASP A 307 -24.85 26.06 13.59
N PRO A 308 -25.64 26.89 14.29
CA PRO A 308 -26.60 26.42 15.30
C PRO A 308 -27.66 25.45 14.77
N GLY A 309 -27.93 25.48 13.46
CA GLY A 309 -28.81 24.56 12.77
C GLY A 309 -28.21 23.16 12.55
N PHE A 310 -26.91 22.97 12.76
CA PHE A 310 -26.25 21.67 12.62
C PHE A 310 -26.64 20.72 13.76
N LYS A 311 -27.16 19.55 13.41
CA LYS A 311 -27.40 18.46 14.37
C LYS A 311 -26.90 17.14 13.84
N THR A 312 -26.55 16.26 14.76
CA THR A 312 -25.90 14.98 14.48
C THR A 312 -26.87 13.80 14.62
N PRO A 313 -26.46 12.58 14.21
CA PRO A 313 -27.22 11.35 14.45
C PRO A 313 -27.57 11.05 15.91
N THR A 314 -26.90 11.66 16.88
CA THR A 314 -27.29 11.56 18.30
C THR A 314 -28.58 12.37 18.56
N ASP A 315 -28.75 13.47 17.85
CA ASP A 315 -29.87 14.40 18.03
C ASP A 315 -31.09 14.02 17.16
N LEU A 316 -30.88 13.24 16.08
CA LEU A 316 -31.88 12.92 15.05
C LEU A 316 -31.90 11.44 14.66
N ASP A 317 -31.77 10.55 15.65
CA ASP A 317 -31.96 9.09 15.53
C ASP A 317 -31.28 8.45 14.29
N GLY A 318 -29.97 8.66 14.14
CA GLY A 318 -29.21 8.05 13.05
C GLY A 318 -29.04 8.94 11.80
N LEU A 319 -29.73 10.07 11.71
CA LEU A 319 -29.62 11.01 10.58
C LEU A 319 -28.91 12.30 10.97
N PHE A 320 -28.23 12.94 10.02
CA PHE A 320 -27.80 14.34 10.20
C PHE A 320 -28.92 15.31 9.81
N THR A 321 -28.75 16.60 10.13
CA THR A 321 -29.66 17.63 9.61
C THR A 321 -29.64 17.70 8.08
N GLY A 322 -30.80 17.94 7.49
CA GLY A 322 -30.95 18.10 6.04
C GLY A 322 -31.18 16.81 5.25
N TYR A 323 -31.48 15.67 5.90
CA TYR A 323 -31.78 14.42 5.18
C TYR A 323 -33.09 14.52 4.38
N ASP A 324 -33.01 14.26 3.08
CA ASP A 324 -34.15 14.06 2.19
C ASP A 324 -34.34 12.56 1.96
N ALA A 325 -35.40 11.99 2.52
CA ALA A 325 -35.70 10.55 2.43
C ALA A 325 -36.04 10.09 1.01
N THR A 326 -36.55 10.99 0.15
CA THR A 326 -36.92 10.66 -1.24
C THR A 326 -35.66 10.54 -2.09
N LYS A 327 -34.73 11.50 -1.95
CA LYS A 327 -33.47 11.52 -2.70
C LYS A 327 -32.38 10.66 -2.08
N ARG A 328 -32.55 10.28 -0.80
CA ARG A 328 -31.54 9.62 0.03
C ARG A 328 -30.22 10.41 0.03
N SER A 329 -30.34 11.73 0.13
CA SER A 329 -29.22 12.68 0.13
C SER A 329 -29.39 13.71 1.26
N TYR A 330 -28.35 14.50 1.50
CA TYR A 330 -28.36 15.56 2.51
C TYR A 330 -28.28 16.93 1.85
N ASP A 331 -29.10 17.87 2.31
CA ASP A 331 -28.80 19.30 2.20
C ASP A 331 -27.80 19.69 3.31
N GLN A 332 -26.60 20.08 2.90
CA GLN A 332 -25.49 20.40 3.79
C GLN A 332 -25.40 21.91 4.10
N SER A 333 -26.46 22.69 3.82
CA SER A 333 -26.51 24.14 4.05
C SER A 333 -26.21 24.58 5.49
N THR A 334 -26.45 23.70 6.47
CA THR A 334 -26.13 23.89 7.90
C THR A 334 -24.79 23.27 8.31
N TRP A 335 -24.09 22.55 7.44
CA TRP A 335 -22.83 21.86 7.78
C TRP A 335 -21.63 22.79 7.55
N LYS A 336 -21.71 23.97 8.14
CA LYS A 336 -20.75 25.07 7.95
C LYS A 336 -20.34 25.66 9.30
N TYR A 337 -19.23 26.39 9.29
CA TYR A 337 -18.79 27.15 10.44
C TYR A 337 -19.52 28.49 10.52
N GLN A 338 -19.68 29.00 11.74
CA GLN A 338 -20.00 30.39 11.96
C GLN A 338 -18.81 31.25 11.53
N LEU A 339 -19.08 32.33 10.81
CA LEU A 339 -18.06 33.26 10.35
C LEU A 339 -18.08 34.56 11.17
N ASP A 340 -16.93 35.17 11.38
CA ASP A 340 -16.80 36.54 11.90
C ASP A 340 -17.07 37.59 10.82
N ALA A 341 -16.88 38.88 11.14
CA ALA A 341 -17.18 39.97 10.23
C ALA A 341 -16.24 39.98 9.00
N GLU A 342 -15.06 39.36 9.13
CA GLU A 342 -14.03 39.23 8.10
C GLU A 342 -14.19 37.95 7.27
N GLY A 343 -15.16 37.10 7.60
CA GLY A 343 -15.43 35.84 6.90
C GLY A 343 -14.58 34.66 7.36
N ASN A 344 -13.85 34.77 8.47
CA ASN A 344 -13.09 33.66 9.05
C ASN A 344 -13.96 32.82 10.00
N PRO A 345 -13.70 31.51 10.16
CA PRO A 345 -14.39 30.69 11.15
C PRO A 345 -14.18 31.21 12.57
N LYS A 346 -15.27 31.44 13.31
CA LYS A 346 -15.24 31.74 14.76
C LYS A 346 -14.68 30.54 15.53
N LYS A 347 -13.93 30.80 16.60
CA LYS A 347 -13.24 29.76 17.38
C LYS A 347 -13.35 29.98 18.88
N ASP A 348 -13.46 28.89 19.63
CA ASP A 348 -13.22 28.81 21.06
C ASP A 348 -12.09 27.81 21.34
N VAL A 349 -10.88 28.33 21.59
CA VAL A 349 -9.70 27.51 21.89
C VAL A 349 -9.77 26.80 23.24
N THR A 350 -10.72 27.18 24.11
CA THR A 350 -10.95 26.47 25.38
C THR A 350 -11.74 25.18 25.18
N LEU A 351 -12.29 24.96 23.97
CA LEU A 351 -13.11 23.81 23.59
C LEU A 351 -14.35 23.62 24.46
N LYS A 352 -14.85 24.67 25.13
CA LYS A 352 -15.99 24.60 26.06
C LYS A 352 -17.30 25.03 25.42
N ASP A 353 -17.23 25.85 24.38
CA ASP A 353 -18.42 26.32 23.67
C ASP A 353 -19.22 25.12 23.13
N PRO A 354 -20.53 24.99 23.46
CA PRO A 354 -21.37 23.89 22.99
C PRO A 354 -21.48 23.76 21.47
N ALA A 355 -21.24 24.84 20.72
CA ALA A 355 -21.22 24.86 19.27
C ALA A 355 -19.85 24.50 18.68
N SER A 356 -18.80 24.37 19.49
CA SER A 356 -17.49 23.94 18.99
C SER A 356 -17.55 22.53 18.38
N VAL A 357 -16.77 22.30 17.32
CA VAL A 357 -16.63 20.97 16.70
C VAL A 357 -16.29 19.92 17.76
N PHE A 358 -15.45 20.25 18.73
CA PHE A 358 -15.10 19.36 19.83
C PHE A 358 -16.32 18.90 20.66
N GLN A 359 -17.21 19.81 21.06
CA GLN A 359 -18.40 19.45 21.82
C GLN A 359 -19.42 18.67 20.98
N HIS A 360 -19.55 18.97 19.69
CA HIS A 360 -20.33 18.15 18.76
C HIS A 360 -19.75 16.74 18.61
N LEU A 361 -18.43 16.60 18.46
CA LEU A 361 -17.72 15.32 18.39
C LEU A 361 -17.95 14.48 19.66
N ARG A 362 -17.74 15.08 20.83
CA ARG A 362 -17.97 14.46 22.13
C ARG A 362 -19.41 13.97 22.27
N ARG A 363 -20.40 14.81 21.93
CA ARG A 363 -21.82 14.43 21.98
C ARG A 363 -22.14 13.31 20.99
N HIS A 364 -21.62 13.39 19.77
CA HIS A 364 -21.83 12.39 18.73
C HIS A 364 -21.36 10.99 19.16
N TYR A 365 -20.13 10.91 19.67
CA TYR A 365 -19.49 9.64 20.04
C TYR A 365 -19.82 9.14 21.46
N SER A 366 -20.54 9.92 22.28
CA SER A 366 -20.98 9.51 23.62
C SER A 366 -21.74 8.17 23.66
N ARG A 367 -22.46 7.83 22.59
CA ARG A 367 -23.25 6.59 22.44
C ARG A 367 -22.41 5.33 22.21
N TYR A 368 -21.13 5.47 21.86
CA TYR A 368 -20.24 4.36 21.47
C TYR A 368 -19.57 3.76 22.71
N THR A 369 -20.37 3.26 23.65
CA THR A 369 -19.84 2.71 24.92
C THR A 369 -19.10 1.39 24.71
N PRO A 370 -18.25 0.96 25.67
CA PRO A 370 -17.62 -0.35 25.61
C PRO A 370 -18.63 -1.51 25.46
N GLU A 371 -19.82 -1.40 26.04
CA GLU A 371 -20.90 -2.38 25.89
C GLU A 371 -21.46 -2.40 24.45
N MET A 372 -21.54 -1.24 23.78
CA MET A 372 -21.91 -1.19 22.37
C MET A 372 -20.83 -1.83 21.50
N VAL A 373 -19.54 -1.56 21.80
CA VAL A 373 -18.42 -2.20 21.10
C VAL A 373 -18.49 -3.72 21.28
N GLU A 374 -18.73 -4.22 22.48
CA GLU A 374 -18.87 -5.65 22.72
C GLU A 374 -20.04 -6.25 21.94
N LYS A 375 -21.22 -5.66 22.07
CA LYS A 375 -22.44 -6.13 21.40
C LYS A 375 -22.32 -6.14 19.87
N VAL A 376 -21.73 -5.08 19.30
CA VAL A 376 -21.69 -4.91 17.84
C VAL A 376 -20.42 -5.51 17.25
N CYS A 377 -19.25 -5.22 17.80
CA CYS A 377 -17.99 -5.69 17.23
C CYS A 377 -17.67 -7.14 17.60
N GLY A 378 -18.28 -7.68 18.66
CA GLY A 378 -17.94 -9.00 19.21
C GLY A 378 -16.62 -9.02 19.98
N ILE A 379 -16.12 -7.84 20.39
CA ILE A 379 -14.85 -7.68 21.12
C ILE A 379 -15.19 -7.58 22.61
N PRO A 380 -14.69 -8.47 23.48
CA PRO A 380 -14.94 -8.37 24.92
C PRO A 380 -14.62 -6.98 25.46
N LYS A 381 -15.49 -6.44 26.31
CA LYS A 381 -15.37 -5.08 26.85
C LYS A 381 -13.98 -4.81 27.45
N GLU A 382 -13.48 -5.74 28.25
CA GLU A 382 -12.19 -5.61 28.95
C GLU A 382 -11.04 -5.52 27.95
N LYS A 383 -11.10 -6.33 26.89
CA LYS A 383 -10.10 -6.31 25.81
C LYS A 383 -10.14 -5.02 25.02
N PHE A 384 -11.33 -4.49 24.74
CA PHE A 384 -11.47 -3.18 24.11
C PHE A 384 -10.84 -2.08 24.98
N LEU A 385 -11.13 -2.07 26.29
CA LEU A 385 -10.58 -1.08 27.22
C LEU A 385 -9.05 -1.18 27.34
N GLU A 386 -8.51 -2.38 27.43
CA GLU A 386 -7.05 -2.62 27.42
C GLU A 386 -6.40 -2.05 26.16
N VAL A 387 -6.95 -2.36 24.99
CA VAL A 387 -6.41 -1.89 23.71
C VAL A 387 -6.55 -0.37 23.53
N ALA A 388 -7.66 0.21 23.98
CA ALA A 388 -7.86 1.65 23.97
C ALA A 388 -6.88 2.36 24.91
N ASP A 389 -6.62 1.82 26.09
CA ASP A 389 -5.63 2.32 27.05
C ASP A 389 -4.22 2.32 26.44
N VAL A 390 -3.80 1.19 25.86
CA VAL A 390 -2.50 1.05 25.19
C VAL A 390 -2.36 2.05 24.04
N TYR A 391 -3.34 2.13 23.14
CA TYR A 391 -3.24 3.03 21.99
C TYR A 391 -3.21 4.51 22.40
N CYS A 392 -4.05 4.89 23.37
CA CYS A 392 -4.09 6.26 23.88
C CYS A 392 -2.90 6.62 24.79
N SER A 393 -2.07 5.66 25.19
CA SER A 393 -0.83 5.94 25.94
C SER A 393 0.26 6.61 25.09
N ALA A 394 0.14 6.54 23.76
CA ALA A 394 1.05 7.20 22.81
C ALA A 394 0.63 8.63 22.44
N SER A 395 -0.36 9.21 23.13
CA SER A 395 -0.90 10.57 22.87
C SER A 395 -0.17 11.67 23.63
#